data_AF-A0AAP9NCL1-F1
#
_entry.id   AF-A0AAP9NCL1-F1
#
_cell.length_a   1.000
_cell.length_b   1.000
_cell.length_c   1.000
_cell.angle_alpha   90.00
_cell.angle_beta   90.00
_cell.angle_gamma   90.00
#
_symmetry.space_group_name_H-M   'P 1'
#
loop_
_entity.id
_entity.type
_entity.pdbx_description
1 polymer ?
#
loop_
_entity_poly.entity_id
_entity_poly.type
_entity_poly.pdbx_seq_one_letter_code
_entity_poly.pdbx_strand_id
1 'polypeptide(L)'
;MFPYFLIYFFLLIFCSLGSVTKNRFFLICVFILFSIFSGFRYYVGVDYVNYVKIYNLEEGYGSRELGFNLILDFLRYIGASYQFMFFIMAVVMQILVYNVIKRYNYSVWISVFIYYCISPFYIATFNGMRQYLAIAVFIVALKYIEQKKIFKYIVFLLLGGFFFHESILVFIPLYYILNKTISIKGKLLAFLLTIAGSLAIDKLISYTPYIVYLTRDRETHISSFTYIFAGISILFIIFWNKLNSFKSKLIMENMNLFCFLSLLVVLLQSNGVLIQMTLRMNSYFFFVYIILVPAVISSIKNVHMRIGMYFSLHLVLLLYLVRTICFNGHLYDLVPYSMNFNLFK
;
A
#
# COMPACT_ATOMS: atom_id res chain seq x y z
N MET A 1 10.93 -2.10 -19.88
CA MET A 1 9.58 -2.71 -19.81
C MET A 1 9.62 -4.22 -19.63
N PHE A 2 10.37 -4.95 -20.47
CA PHE A 2 10.47 -6.42 -20.44
C PHE A 2 10.63 -7.06 -19.03
N PRO A 3 11.47 -6.53 -18.11
CA PRO A 3 11.60 -7.11 -16.78
C PRO A 3 10.29 -7.24 -16.00
N TYR A 4 9.36 -6.27 -16.10
CA TYR A 4 8.07 -6.34 -15.41
C TYR A 4 7.18 -7.48 -15.93
N PHE A 5 7.20 -7.74 -17.23
CA PHE A 5 6.44 -8.85 -17.83
C PHE A 5 7.09 -10.19 -17.55
N LEU A 6 8.42 -10.23 -17.43
CA LEU A 6 9.15 -11.42 -16.99
C LEU A 6 8.77 -11.82 -15.56
N ILE A 7 8.66 -10.85 -14.64
CA ILE A 7 8.15 -11.12 -13.28
C ILE A 7 6.72 -11.66 -13.34
N TYR A 8 5.84 -11.03 -14.13
CA TYR A 8 4.46 -11.52 -14.30
C TYR A 8 4.41 -12.97 -14.83
N PHE A 9 5.27 -13.30 -15.79
CA PHE A 9 5.39 -14.66 -16.31
C PHE A 9 5.84 -15.66 -15.23
N PHE A 10 6.86 -15.33 -14.44
CA PHE A 10 7.27 -16.17 -13.31
C PHE A 10 6.18 -16.31 -12.24
N LEU A 11 5.37 -15.27 -12.01
CA LEU A 11 4.21 -15.37 -11.13
C LEU A 11 3.20 -16.40 -11.61
N LEU A 12 2.94 -16.48 -12.92
CA LEU A 12 2.05 -17.50 -13.49
C LEU A 12 2.61 -18.91 -13.28
N ILE A 13 3.91 -19.11 -13.50
CA ILE A 13 4.58 -20.40 -13.29
C ILE A 13 4.49 -20.81 -11.82
N PHE A 14 4.93 -19.96 -10.90
CA PHE A 14 4.93 -20.27 -9.47
C PHE A 14 3.52 -20.43 -8.90
N CYS A 15 2.55 -19.67 -9.39
CA CYS A 15 1.14 -19.85 -9.07
C CYS A 15 0.65 -21.24 -9.49
N SER A 16 0.93 -21.65 -10.73
CA SER A 16 0.52 -22.94 -11.27
C SER A 16 1.15 -24.08 -10.48
N LEU A 17 2.47 -24.06 -10.30
CA LEU A 17 3.21 -25.08 -9.55
C LEU A 17 2.77 -25.13 -8.08
N GLY A 18 2.64 -23.99 -7.42
CA GLY A 18 2.24 -23.93 -6.02
C GLY A 18 0.78 -24.31 -5.78
N SER A 19 -0.11 -24.07 -6.76
CA SER A 19 -1.51 -24.51 -6.69
C SER A 19 -1.64 -26.01 -6.88
N VAL A 20 -0.88 -26.61 -7.81
CA VAL A 20 -0.87 -28.06 -8.06
C VAL A 20 -0.22 -28.82 -6.91
N THR A 21 0.98 -28.41 -6.49
CA THR A 21 1.75 -29.10 -5.45
C THR A 21 1.28 -28.80 -4.03
N LYS A 22 0.48 -27.73 -3.85
CA LYS A 22 0.13 -27.15 -2.53
C LYS A 22 1.35 -26.79 -1.68
N ASN A 23 2.52 -26.63 -2.30
CA ASN A 23 3.77 -26.33 -1.62
C ASN A 23 3.96 -24.82 -1.42
N ARG A 24 4.16 -24.40 -0.16
CA ARG A 24 4.38 -23.00 0.20
C ARG A 24 5.73 -22.45 -0.26
N PHE A 25 6.66 -23.32 -0.66
CA PHE A 25 7.96 -22.93 -1.23
C PHE A 25 7.81 -21.95 -2.40
N PHE A 26 6.89 -22.21 -3.33
CA PHE A 26 6.68 -21.34 -4.49
C PHE A 26 6.22 -19.93 -4.11
N LEU A 27 5.45 -19.78 -3.02
CA LEU A 27 5.09 -18.48 -2.49
C LEU A 27 6.32 -17.74 -1.95
N ILE A 28 7.23 -18.44 -1.27
CA ILE A 28 8.49 -17.86 -0.80
C ILE A 28 9.35 -17.41 -1.99
N CYS A 29 9.47 -18.24 -3.04
CA CYS A 29 10.18 -17.88 -4.27
C CYS A 29 9.65 -16.58 -4.89
N VAL A 30 8.32 -16.38 -4.90
CA VAL A 30 7.72 -15.12 -5.39
C VAL A 30 8.17 -13.91 -4.58
N PHE A 31 8.12 -13.98 -3.25
CA PHE A 31 8.54 -12.84 -2.42
C PHE A 31 10.04 -12.59 -2.46
N ILE A 32 10.86 -13.63 -2.67
CA ILE A 32 12.29 -13.47 -2.98
C ILE A 32 12.45 -12.75 -4.32
N LEU A 33 11.71 -13.18 -5.36
CA LEU A 33 11.74 -12.54 -6.67
C LEU A 33 11.34 -11.05 -6.60
N PHE A 34 10.31 -10.72 -5.82
CA PHE A 34 9.92 -9.34 -5.55
C PHE A 34 11.01 -8.56 -4.79
N SER A 35 11.66 -9.18 -3.81
CA SER A 35 12.75 -8.55 -3.06
C SER A 35 13.94 -8.22 -3.98
N ILE A 36 14.32 -9.14 -4.86
CA ILE A 36 15.38 -8.95 -5.85
C ILE A 36 14.98 -7.84 -6.84
N PHE A 37 13.76 -7.91 -7.40
CA PHE A 37 13.29 -6.94 -8.39
C PHE A 37 13.14 -5.52 -7.82
N SER A 38 12.64 -5.36 -6.60
CA SER A 38 12.58 -4.03 -5.97
C SER A 38 13.95 -3.58 -5.45
N GLY A 39 14.70 -4.50 -4.86
CA GLY A 39 15.93 -4.22 -4.13
C GLY A 39 17.14 -3.90 -5.01
N PHE A 40 17.24 -4.53 -6.18
CA PHE A 40 18.35 -4.29 -7.13
C PHE A 40 18.02 -3.25 -8.20
N ARG A 41 16.84 -2.63 -8.18
CA ARG A 41 16.47 -1.61 -9.17
C ARG A 41 17.49 -0.45 -9.15
N TYR A 42 17.74 0.15 -10.32
CA TYR A 42 18.67 1.27 -10.49
C TYR A 42 17.99 2.39 -11.30
N TYR A 43 17.91 3.59 -10.72
CA TYR A 43 17.17 4.74 -11.29
C TYR A 43 15.71 4.42 -11.63
N VAL A 44 15.06 3.58 -10.80
CA VAL A 44 13.65 3.22 -10.95
C VAL A 44 12.84 3.77 -9.79
N GLY A 45 11.84 4.57 -10.14
CA GLY A 45 10.98 5.32 -9.24
C GLY A 45 11.45 6.77 -9.06
N VAL A 46 10.49 7.69 -9.05
CA VAL A 46 10.66 9.14 -8.93
C VAL A 46 11.51 9.52 -7.72
N ASP A 47 11.36 8.83 -6.60
CA ASP A 47 12.08 9.14 -5.36
C ASP A 47 13.45 8.43 -5.24
N TYR A 48 13.85 7.59 -6.22
CA TYR A 48 15.11 6.83 -6.17
C TYR A 48 16.30 7.75 -5.88
N VAL A 49 16.44 8.82 -6.66
CA VAL A 49 17.55 9.78 -6.53
C VAL A 49 17.53 10.46 -5.15
N ASN A 50 16.35 10.79 -4.62
CA ASN A 50 16.23 11.40 -3.30
C ASN A 50 16.75 10.48 -2.19
N TYR A 51 16.47 9.17 -2.26
CA TYR A 51 17.01 8.24 -1.28
C TYR A 51 18.53 8.07 -1.40
N VAL A 52 19.09 8.12 -2.62
CA VAL A 52 20.55 8.11 -2.81
C VAL A 52 21.18 9.34 -2.15
N LYS A 53 20.61 10.53 -2.35
CA LYS A 53 21.08 11.77 -1.71
C LYS A 53 21.05 11.68 -0.18
N ILE A 54 19.93 11.20 0.39
CA ILE A 54 19.79 10.98 1.83
C ILE A 54 20.84 9.97 2.34
N TYR A 55 21.11 8.90 1.58
CA TYR A 55 22.12 7.91 1.95
C TYR A 55 23.54 8.46 1.89
N ASN A 56 23.86 9.27 0.88
CA ASN A 56 25.20 9.84 0.72
C ASN A 56 25.45 11.07 1.59
N LEU A 57 24.44 11.54 2.33
CA LEU A 57 24.50 12.78 3.12
C LEU A 57 24.84 14.00 2.24
N GLU A 58 24.36 14.03 1.00
CA GLU A 58 24.54 15.17 0.10
C GLU A 58 23.83 16.40 0.69
N GLU A 59 24.52 17.55 0.73
CA GLU A 59 24.03 18.90 1.11
C GLU A 59 22.81 18.96 2.06
N GLY A 60 22.97 18.54 3.32
CA GLY A 60 21.92 18.70 4.34
C GLY A 60 20.69 17.80 4.18
N TYR A 61 20.71 16.82 3.27
CA TYR A 61 19.66 15.82 3.13
C TYR A 61 19.77 14.75 4.23
N GLY A 62 19.06 14.95 5.34
CA GLY A 62 18.74 13.92 6.31
C GLY A 62 17.28 13.46 6.18
N SER A 63 16.97 12.22 6.56
CA SER A 63 15.57 11.84 6.77
C SER A 63 15.05 12.53 8.03
N ARG A 64 13.74 12.83 8.06
CA ARG A 64 13.10 13.37 9.27
C ARG A 64 13.03 12.34 10.40
N GLU A 65 12.93 11.07 10.03
CA GLU A 65 12.80 9.95 10.96
C GLU A 65 14.18 9.53 11.48
N LEU A 66 14.42 9.81 12.76
CA LEU A 66 15.67 9.50 13.44
C LEU A 66 16.07 8.02 13.32
N GLY A 67 15.11 7.10 13.47
CA GLY A 67 15.39 5.67 13.34
C GLY A 67 15.79 5.26 11.92
N PHE A 68 15.26 5.92 10.89
CA PHE A 68 15.71 5.68 9.52
C PHE A 68 17.17 6.11 9.35
N ASN A 69 17.53 7.28 9.85
CA ASN A 69 18.93 7.76 9.81
C ASN A 69 19.88 6.78 10.53
N LEU A 70 19.48 6.25 11.69
CA LEU A 70 20.27 5.23 12.41
C LEU A 70 20.51 3.97 11.56
N ILE A 71 19.51 3.52 10.79
CA ILE A 71 19.71 2.42 9.85
C ILE A 71 20.74 2.80 8.79
N LEU A 72 20.63 4.00 8.20
CA LEU A 72 21.58 4.44 7.18
C LEU A 72 23.00 4.59 7.73
N ASP A 73 23.16 5.15 8.93
CA ASP A 73 24.44 5.27 9.63
C ASP A 73 25.08 3.91 9.85
N PHE A 74 24.30 2.93 10.33
CA PHE A 74 24.79 1.57 10.50
C PHE A 74 25.22 0.94 9.17
N LEU A 75 24.42 1.10 8.10
CA LEU A 75 24.78 0.59 6.78
C LEU A 75 26.07 1.23 6.24
N ARG A 76 26.23 2.55 6.41
CA ARG A 76 27.47 3.25 6.06
C ARG A 76 28.65 2.76 6.88
N TYR A 77 28.47 2.54 8.18
CA TYR A 77 29.50 2.05 9.09
C TYR A 77 30.05 0.68 8.67
N ILE A 78 29.21 -0.23 8.19
CA ILE A 78 29.64 -1.55 7.70
C ILE A 78 30.15 -1.52 6.24
N GLY A 79 30.31 -0.35 5.63
CA GLY A 79 30.79 -0.20 4.25
C GLY A 79 29.79 -0.59 3.16
N ALA A 80 28.51 -0.71 3.49
CA ALA A 80 27.47 -1.00 2.51
C ALA A 80 27.22 0.20 1.57
N SER A 81 26.64 -0.06 0.41
CA SER A 81 26.21 0.98 -0.53
C SER A 81 24.73 1.36 -0.32
N TYR A 82 24.27 2.44 -0.96
CA TYR A 82 22.84 2.78 -1.03
C TYR A 82 22.03 1.66 -1.70
N GLN A 83 22.64 0.83 -2.56
CA GLN A 83 21.97 -0.27 -3.21
C GLN A 83 21.60 -1.34 -2.20
N PHE A 84 22.47 -1.61 -1.22
CA PHE A 84 22.18 -2.52 -0.13
C PHE A 84 21.08 -1.99 0.80
N MET A 85 21.00 -0.67 1.01
CA MET A 85 19.84 -0.05 1.67
C MET A 85 18.55 -0.39 0.94
N PHE A 86 18.48 -0.19 -0.38
CA PHE A 86 17.30 -0.55 -1.15
C PHE A 86 16.95 -2.03 -1.06
N PHE A 87 17.95 -2.91 -1.14
CA PHE A 87 17.76 -4.35 -1.02
C PHE A 87 17.18 -4.77 0.33
N ILE A 88 17.77 -4.31 1.45
CA ILE A 88 17.28 -4.64 2.79
C ILE A 88 15.86 -4.12 3.01
N MET A 89 15.57 -2.89 2.59
CA MET A 89 14.24 -2.30 2.73
C MET A 89 13.19 -3.04 1.89
N ALA A 90 13.55 -3.48 0.68
CA ALA A 90 12.71 -4.33 -0.15
C ALA A 90 12.42 -5.68 0.53
N VAL A 91 13.45 -6.34 1.08
CA VAL A 91 13.29 -7.61 1.81
C VAL A 91 12.36 -7.45 3.02
N VAL A 92 12.56 -6.41 3.84
CA VAL A 92 11.69 -6.13 5.00
C VAL A 92 10.24 -5.91 4.54
N MET A 93 10.03 -5.11 3.49
CA MET A 93 8.70 -4.89 2.91
C MET A 93 8.05 -6.21 2.48
N GLN A 94 8.77 -7.05 1.75
CA GLN A 94 8.25 -8.32 1.25
C GLN A 94 7.95 -9.32 2.38
N ILE A 95 8.76 -9.36 3.44
CA ILE A 95 8.48 -10.18 4.64
C ILE A 95 7.18 -9.73 5.32
N LEU A 96 6.96 -8.43 5.48
CA LEU A 96 5.75 -7.90 6.10
C LEU A 96 4.51 -8.26 5.26
N VAL A 97 4.55 -8.04 3.94
CA VAL A 97 3.44 -8.35 3.04
C VAL A 97 3.17 -9.85 2.97
N TYR A 98 4.20 -10.68 2.88
CA TYR A 98 4.07 -12.14 2.94
C TYR A 98 3.31 -12.60 4.19
N ASN A 99 3.68 -12.04 5.36
CA ASN A 99 3.03 -12.37 6.62
C ASN A 99 1.57 -11.92 6.66
N VAL A 100 1.23 -10.78 6.04
CA VAL A 100 -0.16 -10.31 5.90
C VAL A 100 -0.96 -11.28 5.03
N ILE A 101 -0.50 -11.59 3.82
CA ILE A 101 -1.23 -12.48 2.90
C ILE A 101 -1.41 -13.87 3.52
N LYS A 102 -0.35 -14.43 4.12
CA LYS A 102 -0.40 -15.73 4.81
C LYS A 102 -1.36 -15.75 5.99
N ARG A 103 -1.47 -14.64 6.74
CA ARG A 103 -2.33 -14.57 7.92
C ARG A 103 -3.81 -14.61 7.56
N TYR A 104 -4.22 -13.93 6.50
CA TYR A 104 -5.63 -13.90 6.08
C TYR A 104 -5.98 -15.07 5.18
N ASN A 105 -5.03 -15.55 4.37
CA ASN A 105 -5.11 -16.81 3.61
C ASN A 105 -6.35 -16.95 2.70
N TYR A 106 -6.87 -15.83 2.18
CA TYR A 106 -7.94 -15.83 1.19
C TYR A 106 -7.35 -15.83 -0.21
N SER A 107 -7.49 -16.96 -0.93
CA SER A 107 -6.94 -17.16 -2.28
C SER A 107 -5.58 -16.46 -2.49
N VAL A 108 -4.55 -17.03 -1.85
CA VAL A 108 -3.22 -16.44 -1.70
C VAL A 108 -2.64 -15.93 -3.03
N TRP A 109 -2.80 -16.69 -4.11
CA TRP A 109 -2.27 -16.32 -5.41
C TRP A 109 -2.94 -15.08 -6.00
N ILE A 110 -4.26 -14.94 -5.83
CA ILE A 110 -4.97 -13.72 -6.28
C ILE A 110 -4.52 -12.51 -5.46
N SER A 111 -4.29 -12.68 -4.15
CA SER A 111 -3.73 -11.62 -3.31
C SER A 111 -2.37 -11.15 -3.84
N VAL A 112 -1.51 -12.10 -4.24
CA VAL A 112 -0.19 -11.82 -4.84
C VAL A 112 -0.31 -11.11 -6.18
N PHE A 113 -1.21 -11.54 -7.07
CA PHE A 113 -1.45 -10.86 -8.36
C PHE A 113 -1.97 -9.44 -8.16
N ILE A 114 -2.91 -9.22 -7.23
CA ILE A 114 -3.40 -7.88 -6.89
C ILE A 114 -2.25 -7.02 -6.39
N TYR A 115 -1.45 -7.53 -5.44
CA TYR A 115 -0.31 -6.81 -4.87
C TYR A 115 0.67 -6.37 -5.97
N TYR A 116 1.01 -7.27 -6.91
CA TYR A 116 1.96 -6.98 -7.97
C TYR A 116 1.39 -6.03 -9.04
N CYS A 117 0.19 -6.30 -9.54
CA CYS A 117 -0.33 -5.62 -10.73
C CYS A 117 -0.94 -4.24 -10.42
N ILE A 118 -1.56 -4.05 -9.25
CA ILE A 118 -2.18 -2.77 -8.90
C ILE A 118 -1.10 -1.84 -8.36
N SER A 119 -0.79 -0.77 -9.11
CA SER A 119 0.39 0.06 -8.88
C SER A 119 0.46 0.75 -7.51
N PRO A 120 -0.65 1.18 -6.88
CA PRO A 120 -0.64 1.66 -5.49
C PRO A 120 -0.26 0.61 -4.43
N PHE A 121 0.04 -0.63 -4.81
CA PHE A 121 0.60 -1.64 -3.92
C PHE A 121 2.10 -1.84 -4.17
N TYR A 122 2.50 -2.80 -5.01
CA TYR A 122 3.91 -3.16 -5.17
C TYR A 122 4.75 -2.06 -5.83
N ILE A 123 4.31 -1.50 -6.96
CA ILE A 123 5.10 -0.51 -7.71
C ILE A 123 5.31 0.77 -6.88
N ALA A 124 4.29 1.21 -6.15
CA ALA A 124 4.39 2.42 -5.33
C ALA A 124 5.41 2.32 -4.18
N THR A 125 5.83 1.11 -3.80
CA THR A 125 6.94 0.90 -2.85
C THR A 125 8.27 1.44 -3.38
N PHE A 126 8.43 1.63 -4.70
CA PHE A 126 9.67 2.12 -5.29
C PHE A 126 9.86 3.63 -5.07
N ASN A 127 8.73 4.36 -4.95
CA ASN A 127 8.69 5.79 -4.70
C ASN A 127 8.59 6.07 -3.20
N GLY A 128 7.55 5.54 -2.54
CA GLY A 128 7.30 5.79 -1.14
C GLY A 128 7.90 4.75 -0.19
N MET A 129 9.11 4.24 -0.40
CA MET A 129 9.61 3.06 0.34
C MET A 129 9.46 3.17 1.87
N ARG A 130 9.77 4.34 2.44
CA ARG A 130 9.58 4.66 3.86
C ARG A 130 8.11 4.61 4.28
N GLN A 131 7.24 5.27 3.52
CA GLN A 131 5.80 5.29 3.77
C GLN A 131 5.17 3.89 3.64
N TYR A 132 5.55 3.12 2.62
CA TYR A 132 4.99 1.79 2.36
C TYR A 132 5.45 0.74 3.39
N LEU A 133 6.67 0.87 3.93
CA LEU A 133 7.09 0.11 5.10
C LEU A 133 6.23 0.42 6.31
N ALA A 134 5.93 1.69 6.58
CA ALA A 134 5.04 2.10 7.66
C ALA A 134 3.60 1.56 7.45
N ILE A 135 3.09 1.60 6.22
CA ILE A 135 1.80 0.96 5.86
C ILE A 135 1.83 -0.53 6.16
N ALA A 136 2.87 -1.26 5.73
CA ALA A 136 2.97 -2.69 5.97
C ALA A 136 3.05 -3.02 7.48
N VAL A 137 3.78 -2.22 8.27
CA VAL A 137 3.82 -2.32 9.73
C VAL A 137 2.42 -2.11 10.33
N PHE A 138 1.68 -1.09 9.89
CA PHE A 138 0.31 -0.82 10.34
C PHE A 138 -0.62 -1.99 10.06
N ILE A 139 -0.58 -2.56 8.85
CA ILE A 139 -1.43 -3.71 8.48
C ILE A 139 -1.08 -4.95 9.30
N VAL A 140 0.21 -5.18 9.61
CA VAL A 140 0.63 -6.24 10.54
C VAL A 140 0.10 -5.98 11.95
N ALA A 141 0.10 -4.72 12.41
CA ALA A 141 -0.35 -4.31 13.74
C ALA A 141 -1.85 -4.49 13.96
N LEU A 142 -2.68 -4.57 12.89
CA LEU A 142 -4.12 -4.83 13.01
C LEU A 142 -4.44 -6.10 13.83
N LYS A 143 -3.54 -7.09 13.86
CA LYS A 143 -3.70 -8.28 14.71
C LYS A 143 -3.82 -7.97 16.20
N TYR A 144 -3.20 -6.91 16.65
CA TYR A 144 -3.22 -6.52 18.06
C TYR A 144 -4.54 -5.83 18.43
N ILE A 145 -5.24 -5.22 17.47
CA ILE A 145 -6.60 -4.72 17.68
C ILE A 145 -7.56 -5.90 17.91
N GLU A 146 -7.51 -6.94 17.08
CA GLU A 146 -8.31 -8.17 17.27
C GLU A 146 -8.04 -8.83 18.61
N GLN A 147 -6.77 -8.93 18.99
CA GLN A 147 -6.34 -9.55 20.23
C GLN A 147 -6.57 -8.67 21.46
N LYS A 148 -7.11 -7.45 21.30
CA LYS A 148 -7.29 -6.45 22.35
C LYS A 148 -5.98 -6.13 23.10
N LYS A 149 -4.84 -6.10 22.40
CA LYS A 149 -3.49 -5.82 22.93
C LYS A 149 -3.01 -4.42 22.56
N ILE A 150 -3.55 -3.41 23.26
CA ILE A 150 -3.24 -1.99 22.99
C ILE A 150 -1.75 -1.67 23.05
N PHE A 151 -1.04 -2.18 24.06
CA PHE A 151 0.39 -1.89 24.22
C PHE A 151 1.20 -2.36 23.00
N LYS A 152 0.95 -3.59 22.52
CA LYS A 152 1.62 -4.12 21.33
C LYS A 152 1.26 -3.35 20.06
N TYR A 153 0.02 -2.89 19.94
CA TYR A 153 -0.40 -2.04 18.84
C TYR A 153 0.36 -0.71 18.83
N ILE A 154 0.37 0.01 19.96
CA ILE A 154 1.06 1.30 20.09
C ILE A 154 2.57 1.14 19.84
N VAL A 155 3.22 0.13 20.43
CA VAL A 155 4.66 -0.11 20.21
C VAL A 155 4.97 -0.33 18.73
N PHE A 156 4.14 -1.10 18.01
CA PHE A 156 4.34 -1.29 16.57
C PHE A 156 4.22 0.02 15.78
N LEU A 157 3.24 0.86 16.11
CA LEU A 157 3.05 2.15 15.46
C LEU A 157 4.21 3.11 15.79
N LEU A 158 4.67 3.16 17.04
CA LEU A 158 5.84 3.95 17.44
C LEU A 158 7.10 3.52 16.72
N LEU A 159 7.37 2.21 16.63
CA LEU A 159 8.50 1.68 15.88
C LEU A 159 8.40 1.99 14.38
N GLY A 160 7.22 1.83 13.78
CA GLY A 160 6.99 2.19 12.38
C GLY A 160 7.19 3.70 12.12
N GLY A 161 6.78 4.54 13.06
CA GLY A 161 6.94 6.00 12.98
C GLY A 161 8.40 6.42 13.12
N PHE A 162 9.10 5.79 14.06
CA PHE A 162 10.50 6.07 14.34
C PHE A 162 11.44 5.58 13.23
N PHE A 163 11.24 4.38 12.71
CA PHE A 163 12.15 3.77 11.72
C PHE A 163 11.78 4.06 10.27
N PHE A 164 10.51 4.33 9.95
CA PHE A 164 10.06 4.38 8.56
C PHE A 164 9.37 5.68 8.20
N HIS A 165 8.21 5.99 8.80
CA HIS A 165 7.46 7.19 8.43
C HIS A 165 6.49 7.64 9.53
N GLU A 166 6.61 8.88 9.97
CA GLU A 166 5.85 9.44 11.11
C GLU A 166 4.32 9.40 10.95
N SER A 167 3.82 9.45 9.71
CA SER A 167 2.37 9.48 9.43
C SER A 167 1.60 8.28 9.98
N ILE A 168 2.28 7.15 10.26
CA ILE A 168 1.66 5.98 10.88
C ILE A 168 1.08 6.29 12.28
N LEU A 169 1.65 7.29 12.98
CA LEU A 169 1.23 7.67 14.34
C LEU A 169 -0.18 8.27 14.37
N VAL A 170 -0.62 8.87 13.26
CA VAL A 170 -2.00 9.39 13.10
C VAL A 170 -3.05 8.29 13.31
N PHE A 171 -2.68 7.03 13.09
CA PHE A 171 -3.60 5.91 13.20
C PHE A 171 -3.69 5.29 14.60
N ILE A 172 -2.97 5.81 15.62
CA ILE A 172 -3.09 5.31 17.00
C ILE A 172 -4.54 5.28 17.51
N PRO A 173 -5.38 6.33 17.31
CA PRO A 173 -6.77 6.32 17.76
C PRO A 173 -7.63 5.21 17.13
N LEU A 174 -7.23 4.67 15.97
CA LEU A 174 -7.97 3.63 15.27
C LEU A 174 -8.06 2.33 16.04
N TYR A 175 -7.20 2.10 17.04
CA TYR A 175 -7.32 0.97 17.96
C TYR A 175 -8.74 0.87 18.57
N TYR A 176 -9.33 2.01 18.94
CA TYR A 176 -10.64 2.06 19.61
C TYR A 176 -11.82 2.02 18.66
N ILE A 177 -11.59 2.21 17.36
CA ILE A 177 -12.66 2.37 16.36
C ILE A 177 -12.76 1.13 15.48
N LEU A 178 -11.64 0.59 15.00
CA LEU A 178 -11.65 -0.42 13.95
C LEU A 178 -12.34 -1.73 14.35
N ASN A 179 -12.35 -2.10 15.62
CA ASN A 179 -13.02 -3.33 16.09
C ASN A 179 -14.38 -3.07 16.76
N LYS A 180 -15.02 -1.93 16.47
CA LYS A 180 -16.37 -1.60 16.93
C LYS A 180 -17.37 -1.68 15.77
N THR A 181 -18.59 -2.08 16.09
CA THR A 181 -19.73 -1.98 15.16
C THR A 181 -20.11 -0.51 14.99
N ILE A 182 -20.04 0.00 13.77
CA ILE A 182 -20.52 1.35 13.44
C ILE A 182 -21.93 1.20 12.86
N SER A 183 -22.92 1.79 13.53
CA SER A 183 -24.31 1.74 13.08
C SER A 183 -24.50 2.47 11.75
N ILE A 184 -25.58 2.19 11.02
CA ILE A 184 -25.89 2.89 9.77
C ILE A 184 -26.00 4.41 9.96
N LYS A 185 -26.59 4.85 11.09
CA LYS A 185 -26.65 6.26 11.48
C LYS A 185 -25.24 6.84 11.71
N GLY A 186 -24.36 6.07 12.34
CA GLY A 186 -22.96 6.46 12.53
C GLY A 186 -22.16 6.57 11.23
N LYS A 187 -22.37 5.63 10.28
CA LYS A 187 -21.76 5.69 8.94
C LYS A 187 -22.27 6.91 8.15
N LEU A 188 -23.57 7.18 8.21
CA LEU A 188 -24.17 8.37 7.58
C LEU A 188 -23.64 9.67 8.21
N LEU A 189 -23.54 9.73 9.53
CA LEU A 189 -22.95 10.87 10.22
C LEU A 189 -21.49 11.08 9.79
N ALA A 190 -20.67 10.02 9.74
CA ALA A 190 -19.29 10.09 9.28
C ALA A 190 -19.18 10.58 7.82
N PHE A 191 -20.08 10.13 6.95
CA PHE A 191 -20.18 10.59 5.57
C PHE A 191 -20.49 12.10 5.50
N LEU A 192 -21.51 12.57 6.23
CA LEU A 192 -21.88 13.99 6.25
C LEU A 192 -20.77 14.87 6.85
N LEU A 193 -20.13 14.42 7.94
CA LEU A 193 -18.99 15.11 8.54
C LEU A 193 -17.79 15.17 7.58
N THR A 194 -17.58 14.13 6.78
CA THR A 194 -16.52 14.12 5.77
C THR A 194 -16.78 15.15 4.67
N ILE A 195 -18.03 15.27 4.19
CA ILE A 195 -18.41 16.31 3.22
C ILE A 195 -18.21 17.70 3.82
N ALA A 196 -18.79 17.95 4.99
CA ALA A 196 -18.67 19.24 5.67
C ALA A 196 -17.20 19.61 5.95
N GLY A 197 -16.41 18.64 6.42
CA GLY A 197 -14.98 18.80 6.66
C GLY A 197 -14.20 19.10 5.39
N SER A 198 -14.48 18.40 4.28
CA SER A 198 -13.81 18.63 3.00
C SER A 198 -14.06 20.03 2.48
N LEU A 199 -15.30 20.53 2.58
CA LEU A 199 -15.63 21.90 2.16
C LEU A 199 -15.01 22.98 3.07
N ALA A 200 -14.76 22.64 4.34
CA ALA A 200 -14.16 23.56 5.31
C ALA A 200 -12.61 23.53 5.31
N ILE A 201 -11.98 22.48 4.78
CA ILE A 201 -10.56 22.20 5.04
C ILE A 201 -9.62 23.28 4.51
N ASP A 202 -9.90 23.83 3.32
CA ASP A 202 -9.11 24.90 2.74
C ASP A 202 -9.16 26.17 3.61
N LYS A 203 -10.36 26.50 4.09
CA LYS A 203 -10.56 27.63 4.99
C LYS A 203 -9.90 27.40 6.35
N LEU A 204 -9.92 26.18 6.87
CA LEU A 204 -9.23 25.86 8.12
C LEU A 204 -7.71 25.99 7.97
N ILE A 205 -7.14 25.47 6.86
CA ILE A 205 -5.71 25.55 6.59
C ILE A 205 -5.26 27.01 6.38
N SER A 206 -6.09 27.86 5.78
CA SER A 206 -5.73 29.26 5.52
C SER A 206 -5.51 30.09 6.80
N TYR A 207 -6.08 29.68 7.93
CA TYR A 207 -5.81 30.30 9.24
C TYR A 207 -4.58 29.74 9.97
N THR A 208 -3.83 28.84 9.33
CA THR A 208 -2.65 28.20 9.92
C THR A 208 -1.38 28.58 9.16
N PRO A 209 -0.18 28.35 9.74
CA PRO A 209 1.08 28.46 9.00
C PRO A 209 1.17 27.58 7.74
N TYR A 210 0.25 26.61 7.58
CA TYR A 210 0.20 25.69 6.45
C TYR A 210 -0.50 26.26 5.20
N ILE A 211 -0.93 27.53 5.20
CA ILE A 211 -1.49 28.21 4.03
C ILE A 211 -0.60 28.12 2.78
N VAL A 212 0.72 28.00 2.95
CA VAL A 212 1.69 27.80 1.85
C VAL A 212 1.37 26.56 1.01
N TYR A 213 0.73 25.53 1.58
CA TYR A 213 0.32 24.35 0.83
C TYR A 213 -0.92 24.57 -0.04
N LEU A 214 -1.74 25.58 0.28
CA LEU A 214 -2.87 25.99 -0.56
C LEU A 214 -2.41 26.81 -1.76
N THR A 215 -1.36 27.62 -1.57
CA THR A 215 -0.84 28.51 -2.63
C THR A 215 0.18 27.83 -3.53
N ARG A 216 0.79 26.74 -3.10
CA ARG A 216 1.59 25.85 -3.94
C ARG A 216 0.67 24.99 -4.78
N ASP A 217 0.13 25.57 -5.85
CA ASP A 217 -0.65 24.78 -6.78
C ASP A 217 0.25 23.74 -7.46
N ARG A 218 -0.22 22.49 -7.44
CA ARG A 218 0.39 21.39 -8.15
C ARG A 218 -0.74 20.74 -8.93
N GLU A 219 -0.75 20.95 -10.23
CA GLU A 219 -1.67 20.24 -11.11
C GLU A 219 -1.62 18.75 -10.80
N THR A 220 -2.71 18.24 -10.24
CA THR A 220 -2.84 16.86 -9.82
C THR A 220 -4.10 16.32 -10.43
N HIS A 221 -3.94 15.49 -11.45
CA HIS A 221 -5.07 14.80 -12.06
C HIS A 221 -5.48 13.61 -11.19
N ILE A 222 -6.76 13.61 -10.79
CA ILE A 222 -7.36 12.44 -10.14
C ILE A 222 -7.45 11.32 -11.18
N SER A 223 -6.79 10.20 -10.90
CA SER A 223 -6.86 9.04 -11.77
C SER A 223 -8.30 8.52 -11.89
N SER A 224 -8.72 8.11 -13.08
CA SER A 224 -10.00 7.42 -13.28
C SER A 224 -10.16 6.18 -12.37
N PHE A 225 -9.05 5.57 -11.96
CA PHE A 225 -9.05 4.45 -11.02
C PHE A 225 -9.47 4.83 -9.60
N THR A 226 -9.26 6.08 -9.17
CA THR A 226 -9.75 6.58 -7.88
C THR A 226 -11.27 6.43 -7.80
N TYR A 227 -11.98 6.80 -8.88
CA TYR A 227 -13.44 6.64 -8.98
C TYR A 227 -13.85 5.16 -8.96
N ILE A 228 -13.12 4.30 -9.70
CA ILE A 228 -13.37 2.85 -9.70
C ILE A 228 -13.20 2.28 -8.29
N PHE A 229 -12.12 2.62 -7.59
CA PHE A 229 -11.86 2.13 -6.23
C PHE A 229 -12.87 2.66 -5.21
N ALA A 230 -13.32 3.91 -5.35
CA ALA A 230 -14.42 4.46 -4.55
C ALA A 230 -15.72 3.66 -4.79
N GLY A 231 -16.05 3.37 -6.05
CA GLY A 231 -17.19 2.53 -6.42
C GLY A 231 -17.10 1.12 -5.83
N ILE A 232 -15.94 0.47 -5.93
CA ILE A 232 -15.71 -0.84 -5.30
C ILE A 232 -15.89 -0.75 -3.79
N SER A 233 -15.39 0.31 -3.14
CA SER A 233 -15.56 0.54 -1.70
C SER A 233 -17.04 0.68 -1.30
N ILE A 234 -17.83 1.40 -2.09
CA ILE A 234 -19.29 1.52 -1.89
C ILE A 234 -19.95 0.14 -2.00
N LEU A 235 -19.60 -0.66 -3.01
CA LEU A 235 -20.14 -2.02 -3.16
C LEU A 235 -19.81 -2.88 -1.92
N PHE A 236 -18.60 -2.77 -1.38
CA PHE A 236 -18.24 -3.42 -0.12
C PHE A 236 -19.11 -2.95 1.05
N ILE A 237 -19.40 -1.65 1.18
CA ILE A 237 -20.25 -1.11 2.24
C ILE A 237 -21.68 -1.66 2.12
N ILE A 238 -22.26 -1.65 0.91
CA ILE A 238 -23.64 -2.08 0.65
C ILE A 238 -23.81 -3.58 0.87
N PHE A 239 -22.88 -4.38 0.34
CA PHE A 239 -22.99 -5.84 0.38
C PHE A 239 -22.27 -6.48 1.56
N TRP A 240 -21.73 -5.67 2.49
CA TRP A 240 -20.93 -6.16 3.61
C TRP A 240 -21.63 -7.26 4.42
N ASN A 241 -22.92 -7.06 4.72
CA ASN A 241 -23.70 -8.00 5.52
C ASN A 241 -23.89 -9.36 4.84
N LYS A 242 -23.80 -9.42 3.50
CA LYS A 242 -23.88 -10.68 2.74
C LYS A 242 -22.57 -11.47 2.78
N LEU A 243 -21.47 -10.87 3.23
CA LEU A 243 -20.18 -11.54 3.39
C LEU A 243 -20.17 -12.32 4.71
N ASN A 244 -20.39 -13.63 4.65
CA ASN A 244 -20.31 -14.52 5.81
C ASN A 244 -18.86 -14.85 6.18
N SER A 245 -18.59 -14.99 7.49
CA SER A 245 -17.34 -15.52 8.07
C SER A 245 -16.03 -14.91 7.52
N PHE A 246 -15.82 -13.61 7.73
CA PHE A 246 -14.55 -12.93 7.44
C PHE A 246 -13.65 -12.87 8.68
N LYS A 247 -12.38 -13.26 8.56
CA LYS A 247 -11.39 -13.10 9.62
C LYS A 247 -11.17 -11.60 9.84
N SER A 248 -11.38 -11.14 11.08
CA SER A 248 -11.27 -9.71 11.39
C SER A 248 -12.36 -8.86 10.73
N LYS A 249 -13.57 -9.41 10.56
CA LYS A 249 -14.70 -8.78 9.86
C LYS A 249 -14.86 -7.29 10.19
N LEU A 250 -15.05 -6.92 11.46
CA LEU A 250 -15.27 -5.52 11.84
C LEU A 250 -14.10 -4.60 11.45
N ILE A 251 -12.87 -5.06 11.63
CA ILE A 251 -11.68 -4.29 11.23
C ILE A 251 -11.70 -4.04 9.72
N MET A 252 -11.97 -5.08 8.93
CA MET A 252 -11.98 -4.98 7.47
C MET A 252 -13.12 -4.10 6.95
N GLU A 253 -14.28 -4.16 7.59
CA GLU A 253 -15.41 -3.27 7.32
C GLU A 253 -15.05 -1.81 7.55
N ASN A 254 -14.49 -1.52 8.71
CA ASN A 254 -14.17 -0.16 9.12
C ASN A 254 -12.97 0.38 8.33
N MET A 255 -11.98 -0.45 8.01
CA MET A 255 -10.89 -0.10 7.09
C MET A 255 -11.43 0.27 5.70
N ASN A 256 -12.38 -0.51 5.17
CA ASN A 256 -13.04 -0.18 3.90
C ASN A 256 -13.84 1.13 4.00
N LEU A 257 -14.55 1.36 5.12
CA LEU A 257 -15.26 2.63 5.35
C LEU A 257 -14.29 3.82 5.36
N PHE A 258 -13.18 3.75 6.09
CA PHE A 258 -12.17 4.82 6.09
C PHE A 258 -11.49 5.00 4.73
N CYS A 259 -11.31 3.92 3.97
CA CYS A 259 -10.89 4.00 2.57
C CYS A 259 -11.89 4.82 1.74
N PHE A 260 -13.18 4.51 1.82
CA PHE A 260 -14.22 5.25 1.11
C PHE A 260 -14.25 6.73 1.51
N LEU A 261 -14.26 7.03 2.81
CA LEU A 261 -14.33 8.41 3.31
C LEU A 261 -13.11 9.22 2.87
N SER A 262 -11.90 8.65 2.89
CA SER A 262 -10.71 9.36 2.40
C SER A 262 -10.70 9.53 0.87
N LEU A 263 -11.23 8.58 0.10
CA LEU A 263 -11.44 8.79 -1.34
C LEU A 263 -12.51 9.85 -1.62
N LEU A 264 -13.56 9.94 -0.80
CA LEU A 264 -14.56 10.99 -0.90
C LEU A 264 -13.94 12.38 -0.72
N VAL A 265 -13.03 12.55 0.25
CA VAL A 265 -12.26 13.80 0.40
C VAL A 265 -11.49 14.11 -0.89
N VAL A 266 -10.78 13.13 -1.47
CA VAL A 266 -10.06 13.32 -2.75
C VAL A 266 -10.98 13.78 -3.87
N LEU A 267 -12.18 13.20 -3.98
CA LEU A 267 -13.14 13.52 -5.03
C LEU A 267 -13.81 14.89 -4.88
N LEU A 268 -13.87 15.41 -3.64
CA LEU A 268 -14.43 16.72 -3.33
C LEU A 268 -13.38 17.84 -3.37
N GLN A 269 -12.10 17.50 -3.39
CA GLN A 269 -11.01 18.46 -3.28
C GLN A 269 -10.55 18.97 -4.64
N SER A 270 -10.30 20.27 -4.75
CA SER A 270 -9.71 20.91 -5.93
C SER A 270 -8.20 21.12 -5.80
N ASN A 271 -7.69 21.34 -4.59
CA ASN A 271 -6.25 21.55 -4.36
C ASN A 271 -5.45 20.25 -4.55
N GLY A 272 -4.51 20.25 -5.50
CA GLY A 272 -3.72 19.07 -5.84
C GLY A 272 -2.79 18.56 -4.74
N VAL A 273 -2.25 19.45 -3.92
CA VAL A 273 -1.41 19.05 -2.77
C VAL A 273 -2.25 18.26 -1.76
N LEU A 274 -3.45 18.75 -1.43
CA LEU A 274 -4.36 18.07 -0.52
C LEU A 274 -4.87 16.74 -1.09
N ILE A 275 -5.09 16.66 -2.40
CA ILE A 275 -5.38 15.39 -3.09
C ILE A 275 -4.24 14.38 -2.84
N GLN A 276 -2.98 14.76 -3.10
CA GLN A 276 -1.83 13.85 -2.94
C GLN A 276 -1.63 13.43 -1.48
N MET A 277 -1.75 14.38 -0.53
CA MET A 277 -1.65 14.08 0.90
C MET A 277 -2.74 13.10 1.34
N THR A 278 -3.97 13.30 0.87
CA THR A 278 -5.10 12.43 1.19
C THR A 278 -4.94 11.05 0.56
N LEU A 279 -4.47 10.93 -0.68
CA LEU A 279 -4.15 9.66 -1.32
C LEU A 279 -3.06 8.88 -0.56
N ARG A 280 -2.06 9.59 -0.02
CA ARG A 280 -1.01 9.00 0.85
C ARG A 280 -1.57 8.51 2.18
N MET A 281 -2.58 9.17 2.74
CA MET A 281 -3.28 8.65 3.93
C MET A 281 -4.18 7.47 3.57
N ASN A 282 -4.88 7.55 2.44
CA ASN A 282 -5.77 6.52 1.93
C ASN A 282 -5.05 5.18 1.70
N SER A 283 -3.77 5.19 1.30
CA SER A 283 -3.01 3.95 1.04
C SER A 283 -2.88 3.04 2.26
N TYR A 284 -2.93 3.57 3.50
CA TYR A 284 -3.03 2.74 4.72
C TYR A 284 -4.32 1.92 4.76
N PHE A 285 -5.44 2.50 4.32
CA PHE A 285 -6.73 1.83 4.25
C PHE A 285 -6.85 0.95 3.03
N PHE A 286 -6.45 1.46 1.86
CA PHE A 286 -6.57 0.77 0.59
C PHE A 286 -5.76 -0.53 0.53
N PHE A 287 -4.68 -0.65 1.31
CA PHE A 287 -3.87 -1.87 1.35
C PHE A 287 -4.65 -3.14 1.71
N VAL A 288 -5.78 -3.04 2.43
CA VAL A 288 -6.61 -4.22 2.79
C VAL A 288 -7.33 -4.83 1.58
N TYR A 289 -7.36 -4.16 0.43
CA TYR A 289 -7.99 -4.69 -0.78
C TYR A 289 -7.24 -5.88 -1.39
N ILE A 290 -5.96 -6.04 -1.05
CA ILE A 290 -5.19 -7.27 -1.31
C ILE A 290 -5.87 -8.48 -0.64
N ILE A 291 -6.66 -8.27 0.41
CA ILE A 291 -7.33 -9.32 1.18
C ILE A 291 -8.84 -9.34 0.89
N LEU A 292 -9.49 -8.17 0.85
CA LEU A 292 -10.95 -8.05 0.67
C LEU A 292 -11.40 -8.64 -0.67
N VAL A 293 -10.73 -8.30 -1.77
CA VAL A 293 -11.14 -8.74 -3.12
C VAL A 293 -11.03 -10.27 -3.26
N PRO A 294 -9.90 -10.93 -2.93
CA PRO A 294 -9.80 -12.39 -2.99
C PRO A 294 -10.80 -13.10 -2.07
N ALA A 295 -11.07 -12.54 -0.91
CA ALA A 295 -11.98 -13.13 0.06
C ALA A 295 -13.44 -13.13 -0.40
N VAL A 296 -13.90 -12.05 -1.06
CA VAL A 296 -15.24 -12.03 -1.68
C VAL A 296 -15.36 -13.10 -2.75
N ILE A 297 -14.39 -13.16 -3.67
CA ILE A 297 -14.45 -14.15 -4.75
C ILE A 297 -14.39 -15.58 -4.18
N SER A 298 -13.58 -15.80 -3.15
CA SER A 298 -13.49 -17.09 -2.47
C SER A 298 -14.79 -17.51 -1.78
N SER A 299 -15.60 -16.54 -1.31
CA SER A 299 -16.88 -16.80 -0.63
C SER A 299 -18.01 -17.26 -1.58
N ILE A 300 -17.80 -17.13 -2.89
CA ILE A 300 -18.77 -17.51 -3.90
C ILE A 300 -18.88 -19.04 -3.97
N LYS A 301 -20.09 -19.55 -3.73
CA LYS A 301 -20.39 -20.99 -3.75
C LYS A 301 -20.35 -21.60 -5.15
N ASN A 302 -20.88 -20.89 -6.16
CA ASN A 302 -20.91 -21.39 -7.54
C ASN A 302 -19.50 -21.40 -8.13
N VAL A 303 -18.97 -22.60 -8.41
CA VAL A 303 -17.59 -22.79 -8.88
C VAL A 303 -17.34 -22.16 -10.25
N HIS A 304 -18.29 -22.24 -11.19
CA HIS A 304 -18.14 -21.66 -12.52
C HIS A 304 -18.11 -20.14 -12.47
N MET A 305 -19.00 -19.53 -11.68
CA MET A 305 -19.00 -18.08 -11.45
C MET A 305 -17.69 -17.63 -10.80
N ARG A 306 -17.21 -18.39 -9.80
CA ARG A 306 -15.95 -18.09 -9.12
C ARG A 306 -14.74 -18.16 -10.05
N ILE A 307 -14.65 -19.19 -10.90
CA ILE A 307 -13.59 -19.32 -11.92
C ILE A 307 -13.68 -18.17 -12.92
N GLY A 308 -14.88 -17.86 -13.43
CA GLY A 308 -15.11 -16.73 -14.32
C GLY A 308 -14.62 -15.41 -13.72
N MET A 309 -14.96 -15.14 -12.45
CA MET A 309 -14.51 -13.94 -11.75
C MET A 309 -12.99 -13.91 -11.53
N TYR A 310 -12.36 -15.03 -11.21
CA TYR A 310 -10.90 -15.09 -11.14
C TYR A 310 -10.28 -14.79 -12.51
N PHE A 311 -10.78 -15.38 -13.58
CA PHE A 311 -10.29 -15.13 -14.93
C PHE A 311 -10.45 -13.66 -15.34
N SER A 312 -11.64 -13.08 -15.17
CA SER A 312 -11.91 -11.67 -15.45
C SER A 312 -11.02 -10.74 -14.62
N LEU A 313 -10.82 -11.05 -13.33
CA LEU A 313 -9.93 -10.27 -12.47
C LEU A 313 -8.48 -10.31 -12.98
N HIS A 314 -7.95 -11.49 -13.33
CA HIS A 314 -6.59 -11.58 -13.88
C HIS A 314 -6.44 -10.78 -15.17
N LEU A 315 -7.45 -10.80 -16.06
CA LEU A 315 -7.43 -9.99 -17.28
C LEU A 315 -7.36 -8.50 -16.95
N VAL A 316 -8.20 -8.02 -16.03
CA VAL A 316 -8.19 -6.61 -15.58
C VAL A 316 -6.84 -6.25 -14.95
N LEU A 317 -6.26 -7.13 -14.12
CA LEU A 317 -4.95 -6.92 -13.51
C LEU A 317 -3.83 -6.83 -14.56
N LEU A 318 -3.85 -7.69 -15.57
CA LEU A 318 -2.88 -7.65 -16.67
C LEU A 318 -3.04 -6.36 -17.49
N LEU A 319 -4.25 -5.98 -17.86
CA LEU A 319 -4.52 -4.73 -18.58
C LEU A 319 -4.08 -3.51 -17.78
N TYR A 320 -4.30 -3.52 -16.46
CA TYR A 320 -3.84 -2.46 -15.57
C TYR A 320 -2.31 -2.39 -15.54
N LEU A 321 -1.62 -3.53 -15.44
CA LEU A 321 -0.16 -3.60 -15.46
C LEU A 321 0.40 -3.09 -16.80
N VAL A 322 -0.17 -3.54 -17.93
CA VAL A 322 0.19 -3.06 -19.27
C VAL A 322 -0.01 -1.55 -19.38
N ARG A 323 -1.15 -1.02 -18.94
CA ARG A 323 -1.39 0.43 -18.90
C ARG A 323 -0.29 1.15 -18.10
N THR A 324 0.01 0.65 -16.91
CA THR A 324 0.98 1.28 -16.00
C THR A 324 2.39 1.27 -16.59
N ILE A 325 2.85 0.12 -17.10
CA ILE A 325 4.24 -0.05 -17.55
C ILE A 325 4.44 0.49 -18.97
N CYS A 326 3.53 0.22 -19.90
CA CYS A 326 3.72 0.60 -21.31
C CYS A 326 3.34 2.05 -21.59
N PHE A 327 2.28 2.56 -20.98
CA PHE A 327 1.76 3.90 -21.29
C PHE A 327 2.24 4.95 -20.28
N ASN A 328 2.30 4.60 -18.99
CA ASN A 328 2.72 5.53 -17.94
C ASN A 328 4.12 5.25 -17.39
N GLY A 329 4.84 4.25 -17.93
CA GLY A 329 6.10 3.80 -17.36
C GLY A 329 7.18 4.87 -17.35
N HIS A 330 7.27 5.68 -18.42
CA HIS A 330 8.19 6.80 -18.49
C HIS A 330 7.78 7.96 -17.56
N LEU A 331 6.48 8.25 -17.45
CA LEU A 331 5.96 9.31 -16.57
C LEU A 331 6.26 9.05 -15.08
N TYR A 332 6.35 7.77 -14.69
CA TYR A 332 6.57 7.36 -13.30
C TYR A 332 8.00 6.87 -13.03
N ASP A 333 8.95 7.11 -13.94
CA ASP A 333 10.34 6.64 -13.86
C ASP A 333 10.44 5.11 -13.61
N LEU A 334 9.52 4.35 -14.20
CA LEU A 334 9.51 2.89 -14.12
C LEU A 334 10.31 2.26 -15.27
N VAL A 335 10.53 3.00 -16.35
CA VAL A 335 11.11 2.53 -17.60
C VAL A 335 12.11 3.57 -18.14
N PRO A 336 13.32 3.16 -18.59
CA PRO A 336 13.83 1.79 -18.63
C PRO A 336 14.11 1.22 -17.23
N TYR A 337 13.86 -0.07 -17.06
CA TYR A 337 14.20 -0.76 -15.82
C TYR A 337 15.62 -1.31 -15.95
N SER A 338 16.47 -1.00 -14.99
CA SER A 338 17.83 -1.51 -14.90
C SER A 338 18.13 -1.98 -13.48
N MET A 339 19.16 -2.82 -13.33
CA MET A 339 19.60 -3.33 -12.04
C MET A 339 21.03 -2.89 -11.73
N ASN A 340 21.31 -2.67 -10.45
CA ASN A 340 22.65 -2.43 -9.92
C ASN A 340 22.91 -3.45 -8.80
N PHE A 341 24.02 -4.17 -8.89
CA PHE A 341 24.40 -5.23 -7.95
C PHE A 341 25.53 -4.82 -6.99
N ASN A 342 25.98 -3.56 -7.02
CA ASN A 342 27.06 -3.07 -6.17
C ASN A 342 26.56 -2.86 -4.75
N LEU A 343 26.60 -3.91 -3.92
CA LEU A 343 26.08 -3.90 -2.55
C LEU A 343 27.04 -3.30 -1.52
N PHE A 344 28.33 -3.32 -1.80
CA PHE A 344 29.38 -2.79 -0.92
C PHE A 344 30.30 -1.89 -1.73
N LYS A 345 31.02 -1.01 -1.03
CA LYS A 345 32.06 -0.16 -1.63
C LYS A 345 33.32 -0.96 -1.96
#